data_AF-A0A0F9D7F5-F1
#
_entry.id   AF-A0A0F9D7F5-F1
#
_cell.length_a   1.000
_cell.length_b   1.000
_cell.length_c   1.000
_cell.angle_alpha   90.00
_cell.angle_beta   90.00
_cell.angle_gamma   90.00
#
_symmetry.space_group_name_H-M   'P 1'
#
loop_
_entity.id
_entity.type
_entity.pdbx_description
1 polymer ?
#
loop_
_entity_poly.entity_id
_entity_poly.type
_entity_poly.pdbx_seq_one_letter_code
_entity_poly.pdbx_strand_id
1 'polypeptide(L)'
;MALYEFYDTGHVGNGYAIGGAFWRGQTFTPSTAHTITKVALKFGNLAGSSGTMTVSIRATATGEPTGSDLASGTIEPGDITSNNWNDITLGSGVALTKDVEYAIVCRCPAGDANFNYVYWLNDSTSPTYSDGARVNSTDSGSNWTIDTGTDFMFREYSDLLIADAPPSASNVSFTKQLVAIGSNQLWYESPAGTMIQLADSIDGIDVTLGLDMFEAYGKVFIANKTNLKVVDFINVKLTITTLAGDPPDHGTVLTGGNSSAVMVVDYITALSGACTVYGKRTTTATFTSGETVTGTDDDSNGVSFAISANEVAGPHWYDWTVYG
;
A
#
# COMPACT_ATOMS: atom_id res chain seq x y z
N MET A 1 12.25 3.42 1.12
CA MET A 1 11.85 4.65 0.42
C MET A 1 12.71 4.79 -0.83
N ALA A 2 12.10 5.07 -1.97
CA ALA A 2 12.79 5.38 -3.22
C ALA A 2 13.04 6.88 -3.34
N LEU A 3 14.21 7.25 -3.85
CA LEU A 3 14.64 8.62 -4.12
C LEU A 3 14.15 9.03 -5.52
N TYR A 4 13.57 10.22 -5.63
CA TYR A 4 13.05 10.78 -6.88
C TYR A 4 13.87 11.98 -7.30
N GLU A 5 13.41 13.18 -6.94
CA GLU A 5 14.16 14.40 -7.22
C GLU A 5 15.15 14.74 -6.10
N PHE A 6 16.33 15.22 -6.50
CA PHE A 6 17.37 15.61 -5.55
C PHE A 6 18.37 16.60 -6.13
N TYR A 7 18.96 17.37 -5.23
CA TYR A 7 20.17 18.12 -5.46
C TYR A 7 21.05 18.03 -4.21
N ASP A 8 22.16 17.28 -4.30
CA ASP A 8 22.93 16.84 -3.13
C ASP A 8 24.45 17.04 -3.24
N THR A 9 24.89 17.83 -4.22
CA THR A 9 26.30 18.16 -4.45
C THR A 9 26.50 19.68 -4.52
N GLY A 10 27.74 20.15 -4.49
CA GLY A 10 28.05 21.55 -4.81
C GLY A 10 27.72 22.60 -3.74
N HIS A 11 27.13 22.26 -2.59
CA HIS A 11 26.83 23.28 -1.58
C HIS A 11 28.04 24.12 -1.17
N VAL A 12 27.82 25.43 -1.04
CA VAL A 12 28.81 26.42 -0.67
C VAL A 12 28.27 27.34 0.43
N GLY A 13 29.17 27.87 1.26
CA GLY A 13 28.82 28.85 2.29
C GLY A 13 27.92 28.30 3.42
N ASN A 14 27.22 29.22 4.07
CA ASN A 14 26.45 28.93 5.30
C ASN A 14 24.96 28.62 5.04
N GLY A 15 24.45 28.81 3.82
CA GLY A 15 23.03 28.68 3.49
C GLY A 15 22.24 29.99 3.54
N TYR A 16 20.91 29.91 3.35
CA TYR A 16 19.97 31.03 3.54
C TYR A 16 19.09 30.85 4.78
N ALA A 17 18.94 31.92 5.56
CA ALA A 17 18.24 31.88 6.85
C ALA A 17 16.73 31.69 6.64
N ILE A 18 16.16 30.80 7.46
CA ILE A 18 14.73 30.57 7.65
C ILE A 18 14.38 31.05 9.06
N GLY A 19 13.48 32.03 9.16
CA GLY A 19 13.10 32.63 10.45
C GLY A 19 12.10 33.77 10.30
N GLY A 20 11.07 33.79 11.14
CA GLY A 20 10.02 34.81 11.11
C GLY A 20 9.32 34.88 9.76
N ALA A 21 9.35 36.05 9.13
CA ALA A 21 8.74 36.28 7.82
C ALA A 21 9.58 35.72 6.64
N PHE A 22 10.80 35.25 6.90
CA PHE A 22 11.68 34.72 5.87
C PHE A 22 11.42 33.23 5.65
N TRP A 23 10.68 32.92 4.60
CA TRP A 23 10.43 31.55 4.16
C TRP A 23 11.32 31.24 2.97
N ARG A 24 11.77 29.99 2.88
CA ARG A 24 12.64 29.50 1.82
C ARG A 24 12.00 28.31 1.15
N GLY A 25 12.18 28.16 -0.14
CA GLY A 25 11.77 26.98 -0.84
C GLY A 25 12.68 26.62 -2.00
N GLN A 26 12.52 25.38 -2.43
CA GLN A 26 13.10 24.84 -3.65
C GLN A 26 11.94 24.27 -4.47
N THR A 27 11.79 24.73 -5.71
CA THR A 27 10.88 24.05 -6.64
C THR A 27 11.54 22.83 -7.24
N PHE A 28 10.71 21.89 -7.64
CA PHE A 28 11.12 20.66 -8.29
C PHE A 28 9.97 20.15 -9.17
N THR A 29 10.31 19.44 -10.24
CA THR A 29 9.35 18.86 -11.19
C THR A 29 9.56 17.35 -11.23
N PRO A 30 8.64 16.54 -10.68
CA PRO A 30 8.77 15.09 -10.68
C PRO A 30 8.85 14.53 -12.10
N SER A 31 9.92 13.80 -12.37
CA SER A 31 10.13 13.05 -13.62
C SER A 31 9.22 11.81 -13.72
N THR A 32 8.70 11.35 -12.58
CA THR A 32 7.78 10.21 -12.43
C THR A 32 6.71 10.54 -11.39
N ALA A 33 5.45 10.20 -11.67
CA ALA A 33 4.35 10.37 -10.71
C ALA A 33 4.54 9.43 -9.51
N HIS A 34 4.37 9.96 -8.30
CA HIS A 34 4.56 9.20 -7.05
C HIS A 34 3.92 9.94 -5.86
N THR A 35 3.83 9.30 -4.69
CA THR A 35 3.40 9.97 -3.46
C THR A 35 4.63 10.38 -2.65
N ILE A 36 4.91 11.68 -2.55
CA ILE A 36 6.00 12.17 -1.70
C ILE A 36 5.60 12.01 -0.23
N THR A 37 6.44 11.38 0.58
CA THR A 37 6.15 11.05 2.00
C THR A 37 7.25 11.53 2.94
N LYS A 38 8.44 11.81 2.42
CA LYS A 38 9.57 12.32 3.18
C LYS A 38 10.43 13.21 2.31
N VAL A 39 10.98 14.25 2.91
CA VAL A 39 12.12 14.99 2.36
C VAL A 39 13.32 14.86 3.29
N ALA A 40 14.52 14.83 2.73
CA ALA A 40 15.73 15.05 3.49
C ALA A 40 16.35 16.38 3.06
N LEU A 41 16.59 17.26 4.03
CA LEU A 41 17.12 18.59 3.80
C LEU A 41 18.45 18.76 4.52
N LYS A 42 19.38 19.51 3.91
CA LYS A 42 20.68 19.79 4.51
C LYS A 42 20.71 21.18 5.12
N PHE A 43 20.82 21.24 6.44
CA PHE A 43 20.82 22.50 7.18
C PHE A 43 22.23 22.92 7.60
N GLY A 44 22.49 24.22 7.61
CA GLY A 44 23.75 24.82 8.00
C GLY A 44 23.79 25.14 9.49
N ASN A 45 24.42 26.27 9.83
CA ASN A 45 24.45 26.76 11.20
C ASN A 45 23.04 27.14 11.68
N LEU A 46 22.81 26.96 12.98
CA LEU A 46 21.61 27.38 13.67
C LEU A 46 22.00 28.50 14.65
N ALA A 47 21.10 29.47 14.82
CA ALA A 47 21.27 30.54 15.79
C ALA A 47 20.02 30.63 16.67
N GLY A 48 20.23 30.80 17.98
CA GLY A 48 19.16 31.04 18.94
C GLY A 48 18.11 29.93 19.00
N SER A 49 16.85 30.33 19.20
CA SER A 49 15.69 29.43 19.24
C SER A 49 14.69 29.86 18.17
N SER A 50 14.80 29.29 16.97
CA SER A 50 13.89 29.56 15.84
C SER A 50 12.47 29.00 16.04
N GLY A 51 12.26 28.17 17.08
CA GLY A 51 11.06 27.36 17.26
C GLY A 51 10.94 26.23 16.21
N THR A 52 9.90 25.40 16.36
CA THR A 52 9.60 24.28 15.46
C THR A 52 9.58 24.74 14.00
N MET A 53 10.39 24.08 13.16
CA MET A 53 10.35 24.32 11.72
C MET A 53 9.24 23.48 11.10
N THR A 54 8.43 24.09 10.24
CA THR A 54 7.53 23.36 9.35
C THR A 54 8.17 23.26 7.96
N VAL A 55 8.14 22.04 7.40
CA VAL A 55 8.50 21.76 6.02
C VAL A 55 7.25 21.26 5.31
N SER A 56 6.88 21.88 4.19
CA SER A 56 5.66 21.52 3.45
C SER A 56 5.89 21.40 1.96
N ILE A 57 4.98 20.69 1.30
CA ILE A 57 4.86 20.64 -0.15
C ILE A 57 3.72 21.55 -0.57
N ARG A 58 3.95 22.40 -1.57
CA ARG A 58 2.95 23.29 -2.16
C ARG A 58 2.90 23.15 -3.67
N ALA A 59 1.74 23.41 -4.24
CA ALA A 59 1.60 23.63 -5.68
C ALA A 59 2.36 24.91 -6.08
N THR A 60 2.78 25.01 -7.33
CA THR A 60 3.30 26.26 -7.89
C THR A 60 2.37 26.86 -8.93
N ALA A 61 2.50 28.17 -9.14
CA ALA A 61 1.98 28.90 -10.29
C ALA A 61 3.14 29.73 -10.83
N THR A 62 3.49 29.52 -12.11
CA THR A 62 4.60 30.23 -12.78
C THR A 62 5.92 30.20 -11.99
N GLY A 63 6.28 29.07 -11.38
CA GLY A 63 7.50 28.94 -10.58
C GLY A 63 7.36 29.33 -9.11
N GLU A 64 6.23 29.90 -8.69
CA GLU A 64 6.04 30.42 -7.34
C GLU A 64 5.10 29.54 -6.51
N PRO A 65 5.42 29.24 -5.23
CA PRO A 65 4.52 28.52 -4.34
C PRO A 65 3.17 29.23 -4.20
N THR A 66 2.07 28.47 -4.26
CA THR A 66 0.71 28.98 -4.11
C THR A 66 -0.16 28.03 -3.28
N GLY A 67 -1.27 28.57 -2.78
CA GLY A 67 -2.27 27.81 -2.01
C GLY A 67 -1.80 27.35 -0.63
N SER A 68 -2.57 26.41 -0.06
CA SER A 68 -2.28 25.77 1.22
C SER A 68 -1.19 24.70 1.09
N ASP A 69 -0.67 24.23 2.22
CA ASP A 69 0.20 23.05 2.25
C ASP A 69 -0.59 21.83 1.78
N LEU A 70 -0.03 21.09 0.83
CA LEU A 70 -0.58 19.83 0.33
C LEU A 70 -0.21 18.65 1.23
N ALA A 71 1.01 18.68 1.76
CA ALA A 71 1.51 17.80 2.81
C ALA A 71 2.52 18.58 3.66
N SER A 72 2.72 18.18 4.92
CA SER A 72 3.69 18.86 5.80
C SER A 72 4.22 17.95 6.89
N GLY A 73 5.40 18.31 7.39
CA GLY A 73 6.06 17.72 8.55
C GLY A 73 6.75 18.79 9.37
N THR A 74 7.22 18.42 10.55
CA THR A 74 7.91 19.32 11.47
C THR A 74 9.22 18.71 11.95
N ILE A 75 10.18 19.57 12.26
CA ILE A 75 11.41 19.20 12.94
C ILE A 75 11.75 20.27 13.98
N GLU A 76 12.14 19.85 15.17
CA GLU A 76 12.59 20.76 16.22
C GLU A 76 14.03 21.20 15.95
N PRO A 77 14.40 22.48 16.20
CA PRO A 77 15.77 22.94 16.00
C PRO A 77 16.83 22.13 16.75
N GLY A 78 16.46 21.57 17.91
CA GLY A 78 17.35 20.70 18.70
C GLY A 78 17.63 19.33 18.07
N ASP A 79 16.78 18.88 17.14
CA ASP A 79 16.93 17.61 16.43
C ASP A 79 17.69 17.77 15.11
N ILE A 80 17.97 19.01 14.69
CA ILE A 80 18.71 19.30 13.47
C ILE A 80 20.19 19.02 13.68
N THR A 81 20.73 18.11 12.87
CA THR A 81 22.18 17.91 12.75
C THR A 81 22.72 18.82 11.64
N SER A 82 23.47 19.86 12.03
CA SER A 82 24.11 20.79 11.08
C SER A 82 25.08 20.10 10.12
N ASN A 83 25.16 20.60 8.89
CA ASN A 83 25.96 20.07 7.79
C ASN A 83 25.70 18.59 7.46
N ASN A 84 24.54 18.07 7.87
CA ASN A 84 24.11 16.72 7.58
C ASN A 84 22.68 16.70 6.99
N TRP A 85 22.29 15.57 6.42
CA TRP A 85 20.94 15.33 5.95
C TRP A 85 20.01 15.10 7.15
N ASN A 86 18.90 15.83 7.18
CA ASN A 86 17.88 15.73 8.21
C ASN A 86 16.59 15.27 7.56
N ASP A 87 16.05 14.15 8.03
CA ASP A 87 14.83 13.55 7.50
C ASP A 87 13.59 14.20 8.13
N ILE A 88 12.63 14.60 7.29
CA ILE A 88 11.34 15.15 7.72
C ILE A 88 10.22 14.38 7.04
N THR A 89 9.45 13.64 7.86
CA THR A 89 8.28 12.88 7.40
C THR A 89 7.09 13.81 7.19
N LEU A 90 6.38 13.65 6.07
CA LEU A 90 5.27 14.50 5.64
C LEU A 90 3.88 13.89 5.93
N GLY A 91 3.78 13.10 7.01
CA GLY A 91 2.58 12.34 7.35
C GLY A 91 2.23 11.29 6.29
N SER A 92 0.98 11.30 5.79
CA SER A 92 0.54 10.44 4.69
C SER A 92 1.10 10.84 3.32
N GLY A 93 1.75 12.00 3.23
CA GLY A 93 2.26 12.52 1.97
C GLY A 93 1.19 13.11 1.05
N VAL A 94 1.60 13.43 -0.18
CA VAL A 94 0.71 13.89 -1.26
C VAL A 94 1.11 13.24 -2.58
N ALA A 95 0.12 12.88 -3.40
CA ALA A 95 0.33 12.39 -4.76
C ALA A 95 0.83 13.55 -5.65
N LEU A 96 2.02 13.38 -6.22
CA LEU A 96 2.62 14.29 -7.18
C LEU A 96 2.41 13.75 -8.59
N THR A 97 2.03 14.65 -9.49
CA THR A 97 1.86 14.33 -10.91
C THR A 97 3.19 14.54 -11.63
N LYS A 98 3.54 13.63 -12.53
CA LYS A 98 4.68 13.77 -13.42
C LYS A 98 4.59 15.09 -14.21
N ASP A 99 5.73 15.75 -14.42
CA ASP A 99 5.88 16.98 -15.21
C ASP A 99 5.07 18.18 -14.65
N VAL A 100 4.60 18.12 -13.41
CA VAL A 100 3.96 19.23 -12.70
C VAL A 100 4.92 19.74 -11.63
N GLU A 101 5.19 21.03 -11.62
CA GLU A 101 6.11 21.62 -10.65
C GLU A 101 5.44 21.81 -9.27
N TYR A 102 6.21 21.51 -8.23
CA TYR A 102 5.85 21.69 -6.82
C TYR A 102 6.99 22.41 -6.08
N ALA A 103 6.72 22.87 -4.86
CA ALA A 103 7.71 23.51 -4.01
C ALA A 103 7.83 22.84 -2.64
N ILE A 104 9.06 22.56 -2.22
CA ILE A 104 9.39 22.30 -0.81
C ILE A 104 9.53 23.66 -0.14
N VAL A 105 8.74 23.94 0.89
CA VAL A 105 8.75 25.22 1.62
C VAL A 105 9.11 24.99 3.08
N CYS A 106 10.12 25.71 3.57
CA CYS A 106 10.54 25.73 4.96
C CYS A 106 10.18 27.06 5.64
N ARG A 107 9.63 26.98 6.85
CA ARG A 107 9.27 28.15 7.66
C ARG A 107 9.47 27.92 9.16
N CYS A 108 9.96 28.95 9.85
CA CYS A 108 10.12 29.00 11.31
C CYS A 108 9.50 30.29 11.86
N PRO A 109 8.16 30.39 12.01
CA PRO A 109 7.48 31.66 12.32
C PRO A 109 7.87 32.29 13.66
N ALA A 110 8.32 31.48 14.63
CA ALA A 110 8.78 31.95 15.94
C ALA A 110 10.21 32.51 15.93
N GLY A 111 10.95 32.31 14.84
CA GLY A 111 12.30 32.82 14.67
C GLY A 111 12.38 34.22 14.08
N ASP A 112 13.58 34.64 13.70
CA ASP A 112 13.88 35.88 13.00
C ASP A 112 15.19 35.74 12.19
N ALA A 113 15.43 36.63 11.22
CA ALA A 113 16.60 36.53 10.34
C ALA A 113 17.94 36.93 10.98
N ASN A 114 17.96 37.49 12.18
CA ASN A 114 19.16 38.09 12.77
C ASN A 114 19.79 37.21 13.86
N PHE A 115 18.96 36.55 14.67
CA PHE A 115 19.40 35.86 15.88
C PHE A 115 18.76 34.48 16.09
N ASN A 116 17.57 34.23 15.51
CA ASN A 116 16.79 33.01 15.77
C ASN A 116 16.40 32.30 14.45
N TYR A 117 17.34 31.64 13.79
CA TYR A 117 17.12 31.05 12.46
C TYR A 117 17.76 29.67 12.29
N VAL A 118 17.29 28.98 11.24
CA VAL A 118 17.92 27.80 10.65
C VAL A 118 18.41 28.16 9.25
N TYR A 119 19.67 27.86 8.92
CA TYR A 119 20.14 27.99 7.55
C TYR A 119 19.81 26.74 6.71
N TRP A 120 19.25 26.91 5.52
CA TRP A 120 19.19 25.84 4.51
C TRP A 120 20.36 25.98 3.55
N LEU A 121 21.20 24.94 3.46
CA LEU A 121 22.39 24.95 2.62
C LEU A 121 22.02 24.94 1.14
N ASN A 122 22.82 25.64 0.34
CA ASN A 122 22.59 25.85 -1.07
C ASN A 122 23.89 25.79 -1.88
N ASP A 123 23.78 25.60 -3.19
CA ASP A 123 24.79 25.99 -4.17
C ASP A 123 24.36 27.31 -4.80
N SER A 124 25.13 28.37 -4.63
CA SER A 124 24.91 29.69 -5.27
C SER A 124 26.05 30.08 -6.20
N THR A 125 26.87 29.10 -6.63
CA THR A 125 28.04 29.31 -7.46
C THR A 125 27.91 28.67 -8.82
N SER A 126 27.48 27.41 -8.86
CA SER A 126 27.28 26.67 -10.11
C SER A 126 26.14 25.67 -9.94
N PRO A 127 24.92 26.14 -9.56
CA PRO A 127 23.76 25.27 -9.47
C PRO A 127 23.50 24.57 -10.80
N THR A 128 23.15 23.29 -10.74
CA THR A 128 22.90 22.46 -11.93
C THR A 128 21.55 21.76 -11.90
N TYR A 129 20.68 22.04 -10.92
CA TYR A 129 19.37 21.43 -10.88
C TYR A 129 18.44 22.17 -11.85
N SER A 130 18.14 21.57 -13.00
CA SER A 130 17.38 22.21 -14.08
C SER A 130 15.87 22.21 -13.87
N ASP A 131 15.38 21.33 -13.00
CA ASP A 131 13.96 20.98 -12.92
C ASP A 131 13.24 21.74 -11.81
N GLY A 132 13.82 22.86 -11.39
CA GLY A 132 13.27 23.82 -10.45
C GLY A 132 14.26 24.91 -10.11
N ALA A 133 13.94 25.71 -9.11
CA ALA A 133 14.79 26.82 -8.66
C ALA A 133 14.54 27.15 -7.18
N ARG A 134 15.48 27.87 -6.58
CA ARG A 134 15.23 28.52 -5.29
C ARG A 134 14.07 29.51 -5.40
N VAL A 135 13.19 29.46 -4.41
CA VAL A 135 12.14 30.45 -4.16
C VAL A 135 12.27 31.03 -2.77
N ASN A 136 11.93 32.32 -2.64
CA ASN A 136 12.15 33.08 -1.42
C ASN A 136 10.97 33.99 -1.13
N SER A 137 10.50 34.01 0.11
CA SER A 137 9.56 35.00 0.61
C SER A 137 10.16 35.76 1.80
N THR A 138 9.85 37.05 1.89
CA THR A 138 10.21 37.94 3.01
C THR A 138 9.00 38.44 3.78
N ASP A 139 7.80 37.94 3.46
CA ASP A 139 6.50 38.40 3.97
C ASP A 139 5.58 37.24 4.35
N SER A 140 6.18 36.17 4.88
CA SER A 140 5.47 34.97 5.35
C SER A 140 4.67 34.23 4.27
N GLY A 141 5.24 34.15 3.07
CA GLY A 141 4.67 33.41 1.94
C GLY A 141 3.58 34.15 1.18
N SER A 142 3.46 35.47 1.36
CA SER A 142 2.47 36.28 0.63
C SER A 142 2.96 36.62 -0.78
N ASN A 143 4.24 36.95 -0.93
CA ASN A 143 4.92 37.12 -2.20
C ASN A 143 6.18 36.26 -2.26
N TRP A 144 6.52 35.81 -3.46
CA TRP A 144 7.70 34.98 -3.72
C TRP A 144 8.61 35.64 -4.75
N THR A 145 9.87 35.24 -4.75
CA THR A 145 10.85 35.60 -5.77
C THR A 145 11.59 34.34 -6.16
N ILE A 146 11.73 34.11 -7.46
CA ILE A 146 12.49 33.00 -8.03
C ILE A 146 13.93 33.44 -8.26
N ASP A 147 14.88 32.60 -7.87
CA ASP A 147 16.31 32.78 -8.09
C ASP A 147 16.87 31.52 -8.75
N THR A 148 17.10 31.59 -10.06
CA THR A 148 17.70 30.48 -10.84
C THR A 148 19.22 30.40 -10.70
N GLY A 149 19.84 31.34 -10.00
CA GLY A 149 21.27 31.34 -9.69
C GLY A 149 21.62 30.58 -8.41
N THR A 150 20.64 29.93 -7.77
CA THR A 150 20.81 29.20 -6.52
C THR A 150 19.91 27.96 -6.46
N ASP A 151 20.44 26.85 -5.96
CA ASP A 151 19.65 25.66 -5.59
C ASP A 151 19.90 25.25 -4.14
N PHE A 152 18.85 24.90 -3.41
CA PHE A 152 18.96 24.33 -2.08
C PHE A 152 19.26 22.83 -2.12
N MET A 153 19.95 22.35 -1.08
CA MET A 153 20.22 20.92 -0.90
C MET A 153 18.96 20.19 -0.45
N PHE A 154 18.44 19.31 -1.30
CA PHE A 154 17.23 18.55 -1.00
C PHE A 154 17.28 17.15 -1.60
N ARG A 155 16.48 16.26 -1.03
CA ARG A 155 16.14 14.95 -1.56
C ARG A 155 14.67 14.69 -1.24
N GLU A 156 13.91 14.23 -2.21
CA GLU A 156 12.56 13.74 -1.94
C GLU A 156 12.44 12.24 -2.08
N TYR A 157 11.58 11.67 -1.25
CA TYR A 157 11.36 10.25 -1.19
C TYR A 157 9.88 9.94 -1.24
N SER A 158 9.57 8.92 -2.01
CA SER A 158 8.35 8.15 -1.83
C SER A 158 8.69 6.93 -0.98
N ASP A 159 7.83 6.63 -0.01
CA ASP A 159 7.50 5.24 0.25
C ASP A 159 6.76 4.72 -0.97
N LEU A 160 7.54 4.41 -2.01
CA LEU A 160 7.11 3.42 -2.96
C LEU A 160 6.77 2.18 -2.12
N LEU A 161 5.48 2.00 -1.87
CA LEU A 161 4.85 0.74 -2.19
C LEU A 161 5.18 0.51 -3.65
N ILE A 162 6.36 -0.04 -3.93
CA ILE A 162 6.56 -0.68 -5.22
C ILE A 162 5.36 -1.63 -5.28
N ALA A 163 4.54 -1.52 -6.32
CA ALA A 163 3.54 -2.54 -6.62
C ALA A 163 4.18 -3.92 -6.94
N ASP A 164 5.44 -4.11 -6.56
CA ASP A 164 6.32 -5.25 -6.75
C ASP A 164 7.35 -5.41 -5.59
N ALA A 165 7.14 -4.74 -4.44
CA ALA A 165 7.77 -5.15 -3.19
C ALA A 165 6.90 -6.26 -2.60
N PRO A 166 7.46 -7.38 -2.10
CA PRO A 166 6.65 -8.40 -1.44
C PRO A 166 5.81 -7.69 -0.37
N PRO A 167 4.49 -7.94 -0.32
CA PRO A 167 3.57 -7.14 0.46
C PRO A 167 4.11 -6.95 1.87
N SER A 168 4.20 -5.70 2.33
CA SER A 168 4.62 -5.37 3.69
C SER A 168 3.76 -6.17 4.67
N ALA A 169 4.32 -6.60 5.81
CA ALA A 169 3.66 -7.46 6.78
C ALA A 169 2.33 -6.90 7.36
N SER A 170 1.96 -5.65 7.02
CA SER A 170 0.64 -5.08 7.32
C SER A 170 -0.45 -5.45 6.29
N ASN A 171 -0.08 -5.82 5.07
CA ASN A 171 -0.96 -6.29 3.99
C ASN A 171 -0.88 -7.81 3.77
N VAL A 172 -0.09 -8.51 4.60
CA VAL A 172 -0.03 -9.97 4.64
C VAL A 172 -0.53 -10.41 6.00
N SER A 173 -1.73 -10.97 6.06
CA SER A 173 -2.16 -11.69 7.25
C SER A 173 -1.55 -13.09 7.20
N PHE A 174 -0.64 -13.38 8.13
CA PHE A 174 -0.20 -14.74 8.37
C PHE A 174 -1.17 -15.37 9.36
N THR A 175 -1.92 -16.35 8.91
CA THR A 175 -2.65 -17.24 9.82
C THR A 175 -1.77 -18.45 10.10
N LYS A 176 -1.57 -18.75 11.37
CA LYS A 176 -1.01 -20.03 11.80
C LYS A 176 -2.18 -20.91 12.23
N GLN A 177 -2.25 -22.09 11.65
CA GLN A 177 -3.32 -23.05 11.88
C GLN A 177 -2.66 -24.41 12.14
N LEU A 178 -2.73 -24.93 13.36
CA LEU A 178 -2.34 -26.32 13.58
C LEU A 178 -3.39 -27.23 12.93
N VAL A 179 -2.90 -28.22 12.17
CA VAL A 179 -3.71 -29.24 11.50
C VAL A 179 -3.10 -30.60 11.83
N ALA A 180 -3.95 -31.55 12.19
CA ALA A 180 -3.55 -32.90 12.54
C ALA A 180 -4.51 -33.92 11.91
N ILE A 181 -3.98 -35.12 11.65
CA ILE A 181 -4.74 -36.25 11.15
C ILE A 181 -4.62 -37.40 12.14
N GLY A 182 -5.75 -38.05 12.42
CA GLY A 182 -5.81 -39.23 13.28
C GLY A 182 -7.16 -39.91 13.15
N SER A 183 -7.20 -41.23 13.33
CA SER A 183 -8.45 -42.02 13.27
C SER A 183 -9.29 -41.76 12.01
N ASN A 184 -8.63 -41.72 10.84
CA ASN A 184 -9.27 -41.46 9.54
C ASN A 184 -9.99 -40.10 9.43
N GLN A 185 -9.56 -39.10 10.21
CA GLN A 185 -10.20 -37.79 10.33
C GLN A 185 -9.16 -36.66 10.41
N LEU A 186 -9.56 -35.47 9.99
CA LEU A 186 -8.79 -34.24 10.14
C LEU A 186 -9.30 -33.39 11.31
N TRP A 187 -8.35 -32.81 12.02
CA TRP A 187 -8.54 -31.89 13.13
C TRP A 187 -7.76 -30.61 12.87
N TYR A 188 -8.31 -29.47 13.29
CA TYR A 188 -7.65 -28.17 13.18
C TYR A 188 -7.85 -27.35 14.46
N GLU A 189 -6.88 -26.52 14.80
CA GLU A 189 -6.91 -25.65 15.98
C GLU A 189 -7.89 -24.47 15.84
N SER A 190 -8.99 -24.46 16.57
CA SER A 190 -9.88 -23.30 16.63
C SER A 190 -10.64 -23.29 17.96
N PRO A 191 -10.46 -22.27 18.84
CA PRO A 191 -9.40 -21.26 18.83
C PRO A 191 -8.03 -21.86 19.18
N ALA A 192 -7.01 -21.00 19.33
CA ALA A 192 -5.67 -21.39 19.76
C ALA A 192 -5.69 -22.33 20.99
N GLY A 193 -4.97 -23.44 20.90
CA GLY A 193 -4.87 -24.50 21.92
C GLY A 193 -5.99 -25.53 21.91
N THR A 194 -7.02 -25.41 21.05
CA THR A 194 -8.17 -26.32 21.03
C THR A 194 -8.34 -26.95 19.65
N MET A 195 -8.18 -28.27 19.55
CA MET A 195 -8.41 -29.00 18.30
C MET A 195 -9.91 -29.29 18.10
N ILE A 196 -10.45 -28.87 16.96
CA ILE A 196 -11.81 -29.18 16.50
C ILE A 196 -11.72 -30.15 15.31
N GLN A 197 -12.61 -31.13 15.28
CA GLN A 197 -12.75 -32.06 14.17
C GLN A 197 -13.39 -31.35 12.97
N LEU A 198 -12.84 -31.53 11.78
CA LEU A 198 -13.54 -31.16 10.54
C LEU A 198 -14.52 -32.28 10.19
N ALA A 199 -15.81 -32.09 10.48
CA ALA A 199 -16.83 -33.14 10.35
C ALA A 199 -16.87 -33.78 8.96
N ASP A 200 -16.71 -32.99 7.89
CA ASP A 200 -16.74 -33.48 6.50
C ASP A 200 -15.53 -34.39 6.16
N SER A 201 -14.50 -34.41 7.00
CA SER A 201 -13.30 -35.24 6.80
C SER A 201 -13.42 -36.67 7.36
N ILE A 202 -14.52 -37.00 8.05
CA ILE A 202 -14.71 -38.32 8.65
C ILE A 202 -14.65 -39.42 7.59
N ASP A 203 -13.76 -40.38 7.81
CA ASP A 203 -13.46 -41.50 6.91
C ASP A 203 -12.99 -41.07 5.52
N GLY A 204 -12.60 -39.80 5.36
CA GLY A 204 -12.14 -39.23 4.10
C GLY A 204 -10.68 -39.56 3.77
N ILE A 205 -9.97 -40.19 4.71
CA ILE A 205 -8.56 -40.60 4.63
C ILE A 205 -8.39 -41.93 5.38
N ASP A 206 -7.39 -42.70 5.00
CA ASP A 206 -7.03 -43.97 5.61
C ASP A 206 -5.62 -43.86 6.20
N VAL A 207 -5.55 -43.77 7.53
CA VAL A 207 -4.28 -43.63 8.27
C VAL A 207 -3.46 -44.93 8.32
N THR A 208 -4.00 -46.04 7.80
CA THR A 208 -3.22 -47.28 7.62
C THR A 208 -2.39 -47.27 6.32
N LEU A 209 -2.66 -46.31 5.43
CA LEU A 209 -1.93 -46.11 4.18
C LEU A 209 -0.91 -44.97 4.33
N GLY A 210 0.03 -44.91 3.39
CA GLY A 210 0.93 -43.77 3.26
C GLY A 210 0.14 -42.47 3.07
N LEU A 211 0.51 -41.45 3.83
CA LEU A 211 -0.12 -40.15 3.84
C LEU A 211 0.94 -39.07 3.71
N ASP A 212 0.83 -38.28 2.66
CA ASP A 212 1.63 -37.08 2.44
C ASP A 212 0.71 -35.86 2.59
N MET A 213 1.18 -34.86 3.33
CA MET A 213 0.42 -33.64 3.62
C MET A 213 1.36 -32.44 3.50
N PHE A 214 0.92 -31.38 2.82
CA PHE A 214 1.66 -30.14 2.69
C PHE A 214 0.73 -28.93 2.65
N GLU A 215 1.18 -27.79 3.18
CA GLU A 215 0.45 -26.53 3.06
C GLU A 215 0.81 -25.77 1.78
N ALA A 216 -0.19 -25.15 1.16
CA ALA A 216 0.00 -24.13 0.13
C ALA A 216 -1.24 -23.23 0.05
N TYR A 217 -1.06 -21.94 -0.22
CA TYR A 217 -2.14 -20.98 -0.47
C TYR A 217 -3.23 -20.93 0.61
N GLY A 218 -2.86 -21.10 1.89
CA GLY A 218 -3.83 -21.14 2.99
C GLY A 218 -4.71 -22.40 3.02
N LYS A 219 -4.28 -23.46 2.33
CA LYS A 219 -4.91 -24.77 2.27
C LYS A 219 -3.94 -25.86 2.70
N VAL A 220 -4.49 -27.03 3.01
CA VAL A 220 -3.73 -28.26 3.23
C VAL A 220 -4.11 -29.26 2.15
N PHE A 221 -3.12 -29.74 1.41
CA PHE A 221 -3.28 -30.77 0.39
C PHE A 221 -2.88 -32.12 0.97
N ILE A 222 -3.72 -33.13 0.78
CA ILE A 222 -3.55 -34.47 1.33
C ILE A 222 -3.53 -35.47 0.19
N ALA A 223 -2.43 -36.21 0.07
CA ALA A 223 -2.30 -37.35 -0.81
C ALA A 223 -2.27 -38.64 0.01
N ASN A 224 -3.36 -39.41 -0.04
CA ASN A 224 -3.52 -40.67 0.68
C ASN A 224 -4.04 -41.76 -0.28
N LYS A 225 -3.15 -42.20 -1.18
CA LYS A 225 -3.46 -43.10 -2.31
C LYS A 225 -4.55 -42.50 -3.23
N THR A 226 -5.74 -43.11 -3.27
CA THR A 226 -6.87 -42.64 -4.06
C THR A 226 -7.66 -41.53 -3.35
N ASN A 227 -7.42 -41.33 -2.05
CA ASN A 227 -8.03 -40.26 -1.27
C ASN A 227 -7.17 -39.00 -1.43
N LEU A 228 -7.49 -38.21 -2.45
CA LEU A 228 -6.85 -36.91 -2.71
C LEU A 228 -7.78 -35.80 -2.23
N LYS A 229 -7.37 -35.07 -1.20
CA LYS A 229 -8.25 -34.15 -0.47
C LYS A 229 -7.61 -32.79 -0.27
N VAL A 230 -8.45 -31.76 -0.20
CA VAL A 230 -8.06 -30.41 0.14
C VAL A 230 -8.83 -29.96 1.36
N VAL A 231 -8.12 -29.36 2.32
CA VAL A 231 -8.71 -28.58 3.39
C VAL A 231 -8.46 -27.12 3.12
N ASP A 232 -9.54 -26.36 2.91
CA ASP A 232 -9.48 -24.96 2.55
C ASP A 232 -9.91 -24.09 3.72
N PHE A 233 -9.00 -23.27 4.24
CA PHE A 233 -9.26 -22.38 5.36
C PHE A 233 -9.57 -20.94 4.94
N ILE A 234 -9.36 -20.59 3.67
CA ILE A 234 -9.35 -19.19 3.24
C ILE A 234 -10.58 -18.80 2.44
N ASN A 235 -11.16 -19.77 1.73
CA ASN A 235 -12.26 -19.52 0.83
C ASN A 235 -13.61 -19.63 1.52
N VAL A 236 -14.57 -18.98 0.90
CA VAL A 236 -15.99 -19.16 1.16
C VAL A 236 -16.58 -20.04 0.07
N LYS A 237 -17.71 -20.68 0.36
CA LYS A 237 -18.40 -21.60 -0.55
C LYS A 237 -19.75 -21.06 -0.98
N LEU A 238 -19.98 -21.02 -2.30
CA LEU A 238 -21.28 -20.76 -2.93
C LEU A 238 -21.84 -22.05 -3.54
N THR A 239 -23.10 -22.35 -3.27
CA THR A 239 -23.82 -23.49 -3.85
C THR A 239 -24.72 -23.02 -4.99
N ILE A 240 -24.58 -23.63 -6.17
CA ILE A 240 -25.30 -23.28 -7.40
C ILE A 240 -26.05 -24.49 -7.91
N THR A 241 -27.33 -24.32 -8.27
CA THR A 241 -28.13 -25.42 -8.83
C THR A 241 -27.93 -25.59 -10.33
N THR A 242 -27.68 -24.49 -11.04
CA THR A 242 -27.48 -24.47 -12.48
C THR A 242 -26.49 -23.38 -12.87
N LEU A 243 -25.30 -23.79 -13.30
CA LEU A 243 -24.33 -22.95 -13.99
C LEU A 243 -24.56 -23.07 -15.51
N ALA A 244 -24.53 -21.91 -16.18
CA ALA A 244 -24.68 -21.80 -17.63
C ALA A 244 -23.38 -22.23 -18.37
N GLY A 245 -23.30 -21.94 -19.67
CA GLY A 245 -22.19 -22.38 -20.53
C GLY A 245 -20.86 -21.66 -20.29
N ASP A 246 -20.89 -20.53 -19.58
CA ASP A 246 -19.72 -19.67 -19.32
C ASP A 246 -19.39 -19.74 -17.80
N PRO A 247 -18.70 -20.81 -17.35
CA PRO A 247 -18.30 -20.94 -15.94
C PRO A 247 -17.23 -19.91 -15.57
N PRO A 248 -17.15 -19.48 -14.30
CA PRO A 248 -16.04 -18.63 -13.87
C PRO A 248 -14.73 -19.44 -13.74
N ASP A 249 -13.63 -18.84 -14.17
CA ASP A 249 -12.28 -19.35 -13.97
C ASP A 249 -11.68 -18.88 -12.64
N HIS A 250 -10.57 -19.49 -12.24
CA HIS A 250 -9.73 -18.97 -11.16
C HIS A 250 -9.29 -17.56 -11.50
N GLY A 251 -9.46 -16.66 -10.55
CA GLY A 251 -9.21 -15.24 -10.71
C GLY A 251 -10.43 -14.45 -11.18
N THR A 252 -11.50 -15.09 -11.67
CA THR A 252 -12.75 -14.38 -11.98
C THR A 252 -13.27 -13.66 -10.74
N VAL A 253 -13.54 -12.36 -10.89
CA VAL A 253 -14.16 -11.55 -9.85
C VAL A 253 -15.67 -11.68 -9.95
N LEU A 254 -16.29 -12.21 -8.91
CA LEU A 254 -17.73 -12.37 -8.80
C LEU A 254 -18.31 -11.32 -7.86
N THR A 255 -19.43 -10.72 -8.26
CA THR A 255 -20.16 -9.70 -7.48
C THR A 255 -21.60 -10.14 -7.23
N GLY A 256 -22.04 -10.09 -5.98
CA GLY A 256 -23.42 -10.35 -5.57
C GLY A 256 -24.32 -9.18 -5.92
N GLY A 257 -25.39 -9.45 -6.67
CA GLY A 257 -26.27 -8.41 -7.20
C GLY A 257 -27.05 -7.64 -6.14
N ASN A 258 -27.35 -8.26 -4.99
CA ASN A 258 -28.09 -7.60 -3.90
C ASN A 258 -27.19 -7.32 -2.70
N SER A 259 -26.27 -8.24 -2.38
CA SER A 259 -25.40 -8.12 -1.20
C SER A 259 -24.25 -7.15 -1.41
N SER A 260 -23.87 -6.84 -2.66
CA SER A 260 -22.60 -6.20 -3.00
C SER A 260 -21.37 -6.96 -2.50
N ALA A 261 -21.53 -8.25 -2.16
CA ALA A 261 -20.41 -9.12 -1.80
C ALA A 261 -19.52 -9.33 -3.02
N VAL A 262 -18.20 -9.35 -2.83
CA VAL A 262 -17.24 -9.60 -3.90
C VAL A 262 -16.31 -10.72 -3.47
N MET A 263 -16.03 -11.65 -4.38
CA MET A 263 -15.01 -12.69 -4.22
C MET A 263 -14.18 -12.89 -5.48
N VAL A 264 -12.98 -13.40 -5.30
CA VAL A 264 -12.13 -13.92 -6.39
C VAL A 264 -12.24 -15.44 -6.39
N VAL A 265 -12.64 -16.02 -7.51
CA VAL A 265 -12.80 -17.47 -7.66
C VAL A 265 -11.45 -18.16 -7.57
N ASP A 266 -11.43 -19.30 -6.87
CA ASP A 266 -10.24 -20.14 -6.69
C ASP A 266 -10.47 -21.53 -7.30
N TYR A 267 -11.66 -22.11 -7.07
CA TYR A 267 -11.98 -23.45 -7.52
C TYR A 267 -13.49 -23.64 -7.75
N ILE A 268 -13.86 -24.38 -8.80
CA ILE A 268 -15.25 -24.81 -9.06
C ILE A 268 -15.33 -26.32 -9.24
N THR A 269 -16.43 -26.94 -8.78
CA THR A 269 -16.56 -28.41 -8.83
C THR A 269 -17.07 -28.96 -10.16
N ALA A 270 -17.61 -28.11 -11.04
CA ALA A 270 -18.12 -28.50 -12.36
C ALA A 270 -18.24 -27.28 -13.28
N LEU A 271 -18.03 -27.51 -14.59
CA LEU A 271 -18.12 -26.49 -15.64
C LEU A 271 -19.55 -26.16 -16.09
N SER A 272 -20.54 -26.94 -15.67
CA SER A 272 -21.95 -26.72 -15.98
C SER A 272 -22.87 -27.45 -14.99
N GLY A 273 -24.15 -27.05 -14.95
CA GLY A 273 -25.14 -27.72 -14.09
C GLY A 273 -24.96 -27.38 -12.61
N ALA A 274 -25.27 -28.33 -11.72
CA ALA A 274 -25.09 -28.11 -10.29
C ALA A 274 -23.59 -28.09 -9.94
N CYS A 275 -23.14 -27.01 -9.31
CA CYS A 275 -21.74 -26.84 -8.95
C CYS A 275 -21.58 -26.05 -7.65
N THR A 276 -20.38 -26.13 -7.11
CA THR A 276 -19.94 -25.34 -5.98
C THR A 276 -18.78 -24.47 -6.42
N VAL A 277 -18.82 -23.18 -6.04
CA VAL A 277 -17.74 -22.22 -6.28
C VAL A 277 -17.08 -21.90 -4.95
N TYR A 278 -15.77 -22.05 -4.91
CA TYR A 278 -14.90 -21.67 -3.81
C TYR A 278 -14.10 -20.45 -4.23
N GLY A 279 -13.97 -19.47 -3.34
CA GLY A 279 -13.08 -18.35 -3.59
C GLY A 279 -12.94 -17.40 -2.41
N LYS A 280 -12.01 -16.46 -2.55
CA LYS A 280 -11.66 -15.55 -1.48
C LYS A 280 -12.57 -14.33 -1.54
N ARG A 281 -13.45 -14.19 -0.54
CA ARG A 281 -14.22 -12.96 -0.37
C ARG A 281 -13.29 -11.78 -0.05
N THR A 282 -13.43 -10.68 -0.78
CA THR A 282 -12.63 -9.45 -0.67
C THR A 282 -13.39 -8.32 0.02
N THR A 283 -14.70 -8.47 0.22
CA THR A 283 -15.56 -7.54 0.96
C THR A 283 -15.94 -8.06 2.35
N THR A 284 -16.49 -7.18 3.19
CA THR A 284 -17.14 -7.56 4.45
C THR A 284 -18.57 -8.08 4.25
N ALA A 285 -19.25 -7.67 3.17
CA ALA A 285 -20.58 -8.15 2.80
C ALA A 285 -20.55 -9.62 2.35
N THR A 286 -21.52 -10.42 2.78
CA THR A 286 -21.62 -11.87 2.49
C THR A 286 -22.65 -12.14 1.40
N PHE A 287 -22.43 -13.16 0.56
CA PHE A 287 -23.45 -13.57 -0.39
C PHE A 287 -24.68 -14.20 0.29
N THR A 288 -25.86 -13.94 -0.27
CA THR A 288 -27.18 -14.27 0.27
C THR A 288 -27.98 -15.14 -0.70
N SER A 289 -28.69 -16.12 -0.15
CA SER A 289 -29.47 -17.08 -0.93
C SER A 289 -30.43 -16.39 -1.90
N GLY A 290 -30.48 -16.89 -3.13
CA GLY A 290 -31.37 -16.43 -4.20
C GLY A 290 -30.88 -15.20 -4.95
N GLU A 291 -29.75 -14.60 -4.58
CA GLU A 291 -29.20 -13.49 -5.36
C GLU A 291 -28.51 -13.97 -6.64
N THR A 292 -28.57 -13.13 -7.67
CA THR A 292 -27.78 -13.32 -8.89
C THR A 292 -26.37 -12.83 -8.64
N VAL A 293 -25.40 -13.69 -8.92
CA VAL A 293 -23.97 -13.40 -8.88
C VAL A 293 -23.47 -13.26 -10.30
N THR A 294 -22.73 -12.19 -10.59
CA THR A 294 -22.22 -11.90 -11.93
C THR A 294 -20.71 -11.67 -11.94
N GLY A 295 -20.09 -11.85 -13.10
CA GLY A 295 -18.68 -11.58 -13.34
C GLY A 295 -18.35 -11.59 -14.83
N THR A 296 -17.05 -11.54 -15.13
CA THR A 296 -16.52 -11.68 -16.48
C THR A 296 -15.33 -12.63 -16.43
N ASP A 297 -15.34 -13.66 -17.28
CA ASP A 297 -14.25 -14.62 -17.38
C ASP A 297 -13.03 -14.03 -18.14
N ASP A 298 -11.97 -14.82 -18.32
CA ASP A 298 -10.74 -14.35 -18.98
C ASP A 298 -10.90 -14.15 -20.50
N ASP A 299 -11.86 -14.85 -21.10
CA ASP A 299 -12.29 -14.72 -22.50
C ASP A 299 -13.30 -13.58 -22.73
N SER A 300 -13.62 -12.80 -21.69
CA SER A 300 -14.57 -11.68 -21.71
C SER A 300 -16.05 -12.07 -21.89
N ASN A 301 -16.41 -13.32 -21.64
CA ASN A 301 -17.81 -13.76 -21.55
C ASN A 301 -18.42 -13.34 -20.21
N GLY A 302 -19.74 -13.13 -20.21
CA GLY A 302 -20.47 -12.77 -19.02
C GLY A 302 -20.80 -13.99 -18.17
N VAL A 303 -20.26 -14.06 -16.96
CA VAL A 303 -20.64 -15.08 -15.97
C VAL A 303 -21.87 -14.60 -15.22
N SER A 304 -22.91 -15.44 -15.12
CA SER A 304 -24.11 -15.14 -14.34
C SER A 304 -24.82 -16.39 -13.85
N PHE A 305 -25.08 -16.48 -12.55
CA PHE A 305 -25.86 -17.57 -11.94
C PHE A 305 -26.54 -17.12 -10.64
N ALA A 306 -27.56 -17.86 -10.20
CA ALA A 306 -28.19 -17.65 -8.90
C ALA A 306 -27.65 -18.67 -7.88
N ILE A 307 -27.36 -18.21 -6.66
CA ILE A 307 -26.95 -19.12 -5.58
C ILE A 307 -28.17 -19.66 -4.81
N SER A 308 -28.12 -20.93 -4.42
CA SER A 308 -29.26 -21.61 -3.80
C SER A 308 -29.23 -21.64 -2.27
N ALA A 309 -28.19 -21.08 -1.66
CA ALA A 309 -28.01 -20.98 -0.22
C ALA A 309 -27.20 -19.72 0.10
N ASN A 310 -27.25 -19.30 1.36
CA ASN A 310 -26.30 -18.30 1.86
C ASN A 310 -24.88 -18.85 1.71
N GLU A 311 -23.93 -17.93 1.54
CA GLU A 311 -22.52 -18.25 1.57
C GLU A 311 -22.15 -19.04 2.84
N VAL A 312 -21.29 -20.05 2.70
CA VAL A 312 -20.78 -20.83 3.84
C VAL A 312 -19.31 -20.49 4.05
N ALA A 313 -18.96 -20.05 5.24
CA ALA A 313 -17.57 -19.82 5.63
C ALA A 313 -16.82 -21.14 5.85
N GLY A 314 -15.50 -21.13 5.64
CA GLY A 314 -14.64 -22.29 5.88
C GLY A 314 -14.47 -22.68 7.35
N PRO A 315 -13.71 -23.75 7.63
CA PRO A 315 -12.97 -24.53 6.63
C PRO A 315 -13.86 -25.46 5.77
N HIS A 316 -13.35 -25.82 4.60
CA HIS A 316 -14.02 -26.73 3.66
C HIS A 316 -13.18 -27.97 3.38
N TRP A 317 -13.85 -29.09 3.12
CA TRP A 317 -13.27 -30.37 2.74
C TRP A 317 -13.80 -30.78 1.37
N TYR A 318 -12.92 -31.00 0.39
CA TYR A 318 -13.33 -31.44 -0.94
C TYR A 318 -12.26 -32.29 -1.62
N ASP A 319 -12.67 -33.01 -2.67
CA ASP A 319 -11.78 -33.80 -3.50
C ASP A 319 -10.82 -32.90 -4.29
N TRP A 320 -9.55 -33.29 -4.32
CA TRP A 320 -8.60 -32.73 -5.26
C TRP A 320 -8.86 -33.34 -6.63
N THR A 321 -9.73 -32.70 -7.41
CA THR A 321 -9.97 -33.03 -8.82
C THR A 321 -9.11 -32.14 -9.73
N VAL A 322 -8.97 -32.57 -10.99
CA VAL A 322 -8.30 -31.74 -12.00
C VAL A 322 -9.13 -30.48 -12.23
N TYR A 323 -8.42 -29.36 -12.19
CA TYR A 323 -8.89 -28.01 -12.47
C TYR A 323 -9.68 -27.99 -13.79
N GLY A 324 -10.87 -27.38 -13.76
CA GLY A 324 -11.67 -27.12 -14.95
C GLY A 324 -11.14 -25.91 -15.69
#